data_AF-E3RCX2-F1
#
_entry.id   AF-E3RCX2-F1
#
_cell.length_a   1.000
_cell.length_b   1.000
_cell.length_c   1.000
_cell.angle_alpha   90.00
_cell.angle_beta   90.00
_cell.angle_gamma   90.00
#
_symmetry.space_group_name_H-M   'P 1'
#
loop_
_entity.id
_entity.type
_entity.pdbx_description
1 polymer ?
#
loop_
_entity_poly.entity_id
_entity_poly.type
_entity_poly.pdbx_seq_one_letter_code
_entity_poly.pdbx_strand_id
1 'polypeptide(L)'
;MPPWCQLLNGRIPAKGLVLRSAQSTQRTYATAVTAPVPAPAVKNPLTRRRGGDLGHHLPKDVIPKDAYIPPYPYGDHQLFKQANKGLYGHKRVRFGNNVSKKTETKTRRKWTPNVLTKSLYSVALKKKIKLALAKHILKIIDREGGLDEYLLKDNEARIKELGPMGWALRWTLMQRPEVIDRLRADAAALGLDQSTIDEQWPTPAMMAEQKAAQRTVTTEVENHDSEEYVFANTEEQVMWEPSEKPEPINKFKLDRKAKALEYKRAVAAAERYIHRGMVDSIEEGIKLAFIRAKEREEASNAIMTNFSEKLEAENFAPEDLHDIRERLKRPKLSDLNAARLLHIERQKKGLGEAAGLEDRNTANAILEKERAAAIAAQIAEAGGEEAYHARRKAEYAQLIKEAESASTNEVLDPERRAYLQIAMRKADIAIKAKASGGLSAAKTAYCRGVEQEFGDPNKSSNPASRDDKHAGVDAWDAIVKSSNKQ
;
A
#
# COMPACT_ATOMS: atom_id res chain seq x y z
N MET A 1 32.17 8.13 -67.05
CA MET A 1 30.82 7.70 -66.59
C MET A 1 30.46 8.53 -65.37
N PRO A 2 29.39 9.35 -65.41
CA PRO A 2 28.99 10.16 -64.27
C PRO A 2 28.16 9.33 -63.28
N PRO A 3 28.11 9.70 -61.98
CA PRO A 3 27.35 8.97 -60.98
C PRO A 3 25.86 9.31 -61.04
N TRP A 4 25.00 8.28 -61.07
CA TRP A 4 23.57 8.41 -60.87
C TRP A 4 23.25 8.74 -59.40
N CYS A 5 22.94 10.01 -59.13
CA CYS A 5 22.21 10.40 -57.93
C CYS A 5 20.71 10.36 -58.24
N GLN A 6 20.01 9.33 -57.74
CA GLN A 6 18.55 9.37 -57.67
C GLN A 6 18.13 10.25 -56.49
N LEU A 7 17.63 11.44 -56.80
CA LEU A 7 16.93 12.32 -55.87
C LEU A 7 15.58 11.69 -55.49
N LEU A 8 15.50 11.06 -54.32
CA LEU A 8 14.23 10.71 -53.69
C LEU A 8 13.57 11.98 -53.13
N ASN A 9 12.83 12.70 -53.98
CA ASN A 9 11.88 13.71 -53.52
C ASN A 9 10.60 13.03 -53.01
N GLY A 10 10.67 12.48 -51.80
CA GLY A 10 9.51 11.98 -51.06
C GLY A 10 9.24 12.86 -49.84
N ARG A 11 8.24 13.74 -49.91
CA ARG A 11 7.69 14.39 -48.70
C ARG A 11 7.01 13.33 -47.84
N ILE A 12 7.55 13.08 -46.65
CA ILE A 12 6.89 12.27 -45.63
C ILE A 12 5.66 13.06 -45.13
N PRO A 13 4.45 12.49 -45.08
CA PRO A 13 3.27 13.18 -44.58
C PRO A 13 3.40 13.43 -43.07
N ALA A 14 3.46 14.71 -42.68
CA ALA A 14 3.56 15.18 -41.31
C ALA A 14 2.22 15.11 -40.54
N LYS A 15 1.54 13.96 -40.56
CA LYS A 15 0.39 13.70 -39.67
C LYS A 15 0.81 12.66 -38.63
N GLY A 16 1.27 13.15 -37.47
CA GLY A 16 1.61 12.31 -36.32
C GLY A 16 2.91 12.65 -35.58
N LEU A 17 3.60 13.74 -35.94
CA LEU A 17 4.77 14.21 -35.19
C LEU A 17 4.30 14.88 -33.89
N VAL A 18 4.27 14.09 -32.82
CA VAL A 18 4.20 14.61 -31.45
C VAL A 18 5.47 15.40 -31.22
N LEU A 19 5.37 16.73 -31.29
CA LEU A 19 6.39 17.65 -30.79
C LEU A 19 6.52 17.41 -29.28
N ARG A 20 7.44 16.54 -28.87
CA ARG A 20 7.94 16.57 -27.51
C ARG A 20 8.66 17.91 -27.37
N SER A 21 8.11 18.81 -26.57
CA SER A 21 8.89 19.96 -26.11
C SER A 21 10.17 19.41 -25.48
N ALA A 22 11.32 19.90 -25.95
CA ALA A 22 12.58 19.63 -25.28
C ALA A 22 12.42 20.16 -23.85
N GLN A 23 12.34 19.27 -22.86
CA GLN A 23 12.45 19.68 -21.47
C GLN A 23 13.82 20.37 -21.37
N SER A 24 13.80 21.68 -21.14
CA SER A 24 15.00 22.45 -20.87
C SER A 24 15.65 21.83 -19.64
N THR A 25 16.70 21.06 -19.87
CA THR A 25 17.58 20.63 -18.78
C THR A 25 18.35 21.87 -18.39
N GLN A 26 17.75 22.69 -17.51
CA GLN A 26 18.50 23.70 -16.80
C GLN A 26 19.59 22.95 -16.04
N ARG A 27 20.83 23.05 -16.55
CA ARG A 27 22.02 22.71 -15.80
C ARG A 27 22.15 23.76 -14.73
N THR A 28 21.63 23.49 -13.54
CA THR A 28 21.98 24.28 -12.36
C THR A 28 23.32 23.77 -11.84
N TYR A 29 24.39 24.46 -12.24
CA TYR A 29 25.59 24.52 -11.40
C TYR A 29 25.22 25.45 -10.24
N ALA A 30 24.97 24.91 -9.06
CA ALA A 30 24.81 25.72 -7.86
C ALA A 30 25.26 24.93 -6.64
N THR A 31 26.42 25.34 -6.11
CA THR A 31 26.76 25.29 -4.70
C THR A 31 25.73 26.09 -3.92
N ALA A 32 24.90 25.45 -3.10
CA ALA A 32 24.11 26.13 -2.09
C ALA A 32 23.95 25.19 -0.89
N VAL A 33 24.70 25.54 0.14
CA VAL A 33 24.48 25.18 1.55
C VAL A 33 23.14 25.82 1.95
N THR A 34 22.34 25.13 2.74
CA THR A 34 21.08 25.61 3.38
C THR A 34 19.80 25.53 2.52
N ALA A 35 19.13 24.37 2.55
CA ALA A 35 17.68 24.26 2.44
C ALA A 35 17.18 23.10 3.32
N PRO A 36 16.16 23.29 4.20
CA PRO A 36 15.65 22.24 5.06
C PRO A 36 14.67 21.34 4.27
N VAL A 37 15.20 20.25 3.71
CA VAL A 37 14.64 18.91 3.37
C VAL A 37 13.15 18.77 2.91
N PRO A 38 12.77 17.91 1.91
CA PRO A 38 13.57 17.12 0.96
C PRO A 38 13.18 17.35 -0.52
N ALA A 39 14.16 17.58 -1.39
CA ALA A 39 14.06 17.21 -2.81
C ALA A 39 14.15 15.66 -2.94
N PRO A 40 13.51 15.05 -3.96
CA PRO A 40 12.82 13.77 -3.86
C PRO A 40 13.71 12.62 -3.38
N ALA A 41 13.18 11.84 -2.43
CA ALA A 41 13.71 10.55 -2.01
C ALA A 41 14.21 9.76 -3.23
N VAL A 42 15.51 9.45 -3.26
CA VAL A 42 16.01 8.53 -4.27
C VAL A 42 15.34 7.20 -4.00
N LYS A 43 14.51 6.79 -4.95
CA LYS A 43 13.93 5.45 -4.99
C LYS A 43 15.07 4.45 -4.82
N ASN A 44 14.97 3.59 -3.81
CA ASN A 44 15.92 2.49 -3.57
C ASN A 44 16.38 1.94 -4.94
N PRO A 45 17.68 1.87 -5.24
CA PRO A 45 18.19 1.51 -6.57
C PRO A 45 17.74 0.11 -7.02
N LEU A 46 17.20 -0.69 -6.09
CA LEU A 46 16.58 -1.98 -6.35
C LEU A 46 15.10 -1.87 -6.76
N THR A 47 14.39 -0.78 -6.46
CA THR A 47 12.98 -0.62 -6.85
C THR A 47 12.82 -0.48 -8.36
N ARG A 48 12.04 -1.38 -8.97
CA ARG A 48 11.75 -1.32 -10.40
C ARG A 48 10.72 -0.24 -10.72
N ARG A 49 10.76 0.28 -11.95
CA ARG A 49 9.69 1.13 -12.51
C ARG A 49 8.47 0.35 -13.02
N ARG A 50 8.59 -0.95 -13.32
CA ARG A 50 7.50 -1.87 -13.72
C ARG A 50 7.82 -3.29 -13.21
N GLY A 51 6.80 -4.05 -12.82
CA GLY A 51 6.91 -5.33 -12.10
C GLY A 51 7.85 -6.39 -12.72
N GLY A 52 8.24 -7.38 -11.91
CA GLY A 52 9.12 -8.49 -12.27
C GLY A 52 10.34 -8.62 -11.35
N ASP A 53 10.96 -9.80 -11.32
CA ASP A 53 12.07 -10.05 -10.40
C ASP A 53 13.36 -9.33 -10.83
N LEU A 54 14.03 -8.70 -9.87
CA LEU A 54 15.42 -8.25 -10.03
C LEU A 54 16.27 -9.51 -10.08
N GLY A 55 17.11 -9.76 -11.09
CA GLY A 55 17.86 -11.04 -11.09
C GLY A 55 18.67 -11.26 -9.80
N HIS A 56 19.05 -12.51 -9.49
CA HIS A 56 19.81 -12.92 -8.29
C HIS A 56 21.24 -12.33 -8.18
N HIS A 57 21.60 -11.35 -9.00
CA HIS A 57 22.90 -10.67 -9.02
C HIS A 57 22.92 -9.39 -8.17
N LEU A 58 21.80 -9.06 -7.52
CA LEU A 58 21.63 -7.85 -6.69
C LEU A 58 21.43 -8.22 -5.21
N PRO A 59 21.89 -7.39 -4.27
CA PRO A 59 21.81 -7.64 -2.83
C PRO A 59 20.42 -7.31 -2.25
N LYS A 60 19.39 -8.05 -2.67
CA LYS A 60 17.99 -7.81 -2.24
C LYS A 60 17.76 -8.07 -0.75
N ASP A 61 18.49 -9.01 -0.18
CA ASP A 61 18.29 -9.46 1.21
C ASP A 61 18.97 -8.54 2.24
N VAL A 62 19.72 -7.55 1.75
CA VAL A 62 20.47 -6.60 2.58
C VAL A 62 19.74 -5.26 2.68
N ILE A 63 19.26 -4.73 1.55
CA ILE A 63 18.59 -3.43 1.49
C ILE A 63 17.07 -3.66 1.56
N PRO A 64 16.37 -3.16 2.60
CA PRO A 64 14.92 -3.30 2.68
C PRO A 64 14.23 -2.63 1.49
N LYS A 65 13.18 -3.25 0.95
CA LYS A 65 12.48 -2.75 -0.24
C LYS A 65 11.92 -1.35 -0.04
N ASP A 66 11.33 -1.12 1.14
CA ASP A 66 10.58 0.09 1.49
C ASP A 66 11.37 1.06 2.37
N ALA A 67 12.70 0.89 2.47
CA ALA A 67 13.54 1.79 3.24
C ALA A 67 13.61 3.20 2.61
N TYR A 68 13.49 4.23 3.45
CA TYR A 68 13.74 5.62 3.07
C TYR A 68 15.25 5.88 2.99
N ILE A 69 15.78 5.94 1.77
CA ILE A 69 17.21 6.20 1.52
C ILE A 69 17.37 7.65 1.06
N PRO A 70 18.26 8.45 1.70
CA PRO A 70 18.54 9.82 1.27
C PRO A 70 18.98 9.89 -0.20
N PRO A 71 18.66 10.98 -0.90
CA PRO A 71 19.09 11.16 -2.27
C PRO A 71 20.62 11.19 -2.39
N TYR A 72 21.17 10.36 -3.27
CA TYR A 72 22.60 10.37 -3.56
C TYR A 72 22.98 11.74 -4.17
N PRO A 73 23.99 12.46 -3.62
CA PRO A 73 24.28 13.85 -4.00
C PRO A 73 24.51 14.08 -5.50
N TYR A 74 25.11 13.11 -6.20
CA TYR A 74 25.44 13.23 -7.62
C TYR A 74 24.40 12.57 -8.55
N GLY A 75 23.33 12.01 -8.00
CA GLY A 75 22.26 11.33 -8.74
C GLY A 75 22.69 10.08 -9.50
N ASP A 76 21.75 9.50 -10.25
CA ASP A 76 21.98 8.27 -11.03
C ASP A 76 22.88 8.49 -12.25
N HIS A 77 23.72 7.51 -12.59
CA HIS A 77 24.47 7.55 -13.85
C HIS A 77 23.53 7.41 -15.05
N GLN A 78 23.46 8.46 -15.86
CA GLN A 78 22.57 8.51 -17.03
C GLN A 78 23.12 7.74 -18.24
N LEU A 79 24.43 7.85 -18.49
CA LEU A 79 25.09 7.28 -19.68
C LEU A 79 25.35 5.78 -19.56
N PHE A 80 25.88 5.34 -18.42
CA PHE A 80 26.24 3.94 -18.19
C PHE A 80 25.42 3.36 -17.04
N LYS A 81 24.13 3.11 -17.30
CA LYS A 81 23.14 2.65 -16.32
C LYS A 81 23.47 1.32 -15.65
N GLN A 82 24.31 0.50 -16.29
CA GLN A 82 24.84 -0.73 -15.69
C GLN A 82 25.62 -0.43 -14.40
N ALA A 83 26.32 0.71 -14.31
CA ALA A 83 27.07 1.11 -13.13
C ALA A 83 26.17 1.41 -11.92
N ASN A 84 24.91 1.80 -12.12
CA ASN A 84 23.99 2.08 -11.01
C ASN A 84 23.67 0.84 -10.16
N LYS A 85 23.99 -0.36 -10.64
CA LYS A 85 23.67 -1.65 -10.02
C LYS A 85 24.82 -2.27 -9.22
N GLY A 86 25.98 -1.62 -9.15
CA GLY A 86 27.17 -2.18 -8.51
C GLY A 86 28.24 -1.14 -8.24
N LEU A 87 29.46 -1.58 -7.90
CA LEU A 87 30.57 -0.66 -7.58
C LEU A 87 31.57 -0.59 -8.74
N TYR A 88 31.56 0.54 -9.45
CA TYR A 88 32.33 0.72 -10.68
C TYR A 88 33.47 1.73 -10.55
N GLY A 89 33.59 2.47 -9.45
CA GLY A 89 34.70 3.42 -9.22
C GLY A 89 34.82 4.46 -10.33
N HIS A 90 33.68 5.06 -10.71
CA HIS A 90 33.59 5.99 -11.84
C HIS A 90 34.02 5.43 -13.22
N LYS A 91 34.36 4.13 -13.34
CA LYS A 91 34.71 3.53 -14.62
C LYS A 91 33.47 3.29 -15.46
N ARG A 92 33.43 3.94 -16.62
CA ARG A 92 32.40 3.81 -17.65
C ARG A 92 32.98 3.22 -18.93
N VAL A 93 32.10 2.75 -19.80
CA VAL A 93 32.47 2.35 -21.16
C VAL A 93 33.04 3.56 -21.89
N ARG A 94 34.23 3.40 -22.48
CA ARG A 94 34.84 4.40 -23.35
C ARG A 94 34.66 3.98 -24.81
N PHE A 95 34.48 4.94 -25.70
CA PHE A 95 34.37 4.72 -27.13
C PHE A 95 35.54 5.37 -27.85
N GLY A 96 35.99 4.76 -28.93
CA GLY A 96 37.04 5.31 -29.79
C GLY A 96 37.18 4.48 -31.04
N ASN A 97 38.36 4.53 -31.66
CA ASN A 97 38.61 3.89 -32.96
C ASN A 97 39.73 2.84 -32.83
N ASN A 98 39.59 1.75 -33.57
CA ASN A 98 40.71 0.94 -34.00
C ASN A 98 41.32 1.62 -35.23
N VAL A 99 42.64 1.74 -35.29
CA VAL A 99 43.36 2.39 -36.40
C VAL A 99 44.21 1.34 -37.08
N SER A 100 43.98 1.08 -38.36
CA SER A 100 44.81 0.13 -39.11
C SER A 100 46.22 0.67 -39.29
N LYS A 101 47.24 -0.18 -39.10
CA LYS A 101 48.65 0.23 -39.15
C LYS A 101 49.08 0.75 -40.53
N LYS A 102 48.47 0.24 -41.61
CA LYS A 102 48.88 0.50 -43.00
C LYS A 102 48.07 1.61 -43.68
N THR A 103 46.77 1.68 -43.42
CA THR A 103 45.83 2.54 -44.15
C THR A 103 45.20 3.60 -43.23
N GLU A 104 45.56 3.60 -41.94
CA GLU A 104 45.00 4.47 -40.90
C GLU A 104 43.46 4.49 -40.86
N THR A 105 42.84 3.43 -41.36
CA THR A 105 41.39 3.30 -41.43
C THR A 105 40.83 3.21 -40.02
N LYS A 106 39.91 4.11 -39.69
CA LYS A 106 39.33 4.26 -38.34
C LYS A 106 38.03 3.46 -38.24
N THR A 107 38.03 2.38 -37.48
CA THR A 107 36.82 1.57 -37.20
C THR A 107 36.38 1.78 -35.75
N ARG A 108 35.07 1.97 -35.49
CA ARG A 108 34.58 2.18 -34.12
C ARG A 108 34.83 0.97 -33.22
N ARG A 109 35.30 1.21 -31.99
CA ARG A 109 35.43 0.21 -30.92
C ARG A 109 34.97 0.75 -29.57
N LYS A 110 34.76 -0.15 -28.61
CA LYS A 110 34.47 0.19 -27.22
C LYS A 110 35.46 -0.48 -26.27
N TRP A 111 35.79 0.19 -25.16
CA TRP A 111 36.55 -0.37 -24.05
C TRP A 111 35.63 -0.44 -22.84
N THR A 112 35.29 -1.66 -22.43
CA THR A 112 34.46 -1.93 -21.26
C THR A 112 35.33 -2.13 -20.02
N PRO A 113 34.89 -1.68 -18.83
CA PRO A 113 35.56 -2.06 -17.59
C PRO A 113 35.51 -3.57 -17.40
N ASN A 114 36.53 -4.14 -16.76
CA ASN A 114 36.52 -5.55 -16.35
C ASN A 114 35.63 -5.69 -15.10
N VAL A 115 34.41 -6.18 -15.30
CA VAL A 115 33.38 -6.33 -14.26
C VAL A 115 33.27 -7.80 -13.86
N LEU A 116 33.27 -8.05 -12.57
CA LEU A 116 33.15 -9.38 -11.97
C LEU A 116 32.01 -9.38 -10.95
N THR A 117 31.24 -10.46 -10.89
CA THR A 117 30.24 -10.67 -9.83
C THR A 117 30.89 -11.46 -8.71
N LYS A 118 31.01 -10.86 -7.53
CA LYS A 118 31.64 -11.47 -6.35
C LYS A 118 30.81 -11.24 -5.10
N SER A 119 30.89 -12.19 -4.18
CA SER A 119 30.28 -12.10 -2.85
C SER A 119 31.35 -11.64 -1.86
N LEU A 120 31.17 -10.46 -1.29
CA LEU A 120 32.05 -9.88 -0.28
C LEU A 120 31.39 -9.96 1.09
N TYR A 121 32.16 -10.27 2.13
CA TYR A 121 31.64 -10.30 3.49
C TYR A 121 31.60 -8.87 4.07
N SER A 122 30.49 -8.50 4.68
CA SER A 122 30.35 -7.29 5.49
C SER A 122 30.31 -7.71 6.95
N VAL A 123 31.19 -7.12 7.75
CA VAL A 123 31.36 -7.40 9.18
C VAL A 123 30.18 -6.83 9.94
N ALA A 124 29.85 -5.55 9.72
CA ALA A 124 28.75 -4.86 10.40
C ALA A 124 27.37 -5.48 10.11
N LEU A 125 27.20 -6.05 8.91
CA LEU A 125 25.95 -6.71 8.51
C LEU A 125 25.94 -8.22 8.79
N LYS A 126 27.10 -8.79 9.16
CA LYS A 126 27.30 -10.24 9.40
C LYS A 126 26.82 -11.11 8.22
N LYS A 127 26.91 -10.59 6.99
CA LYS A 127 26.33 -11.18 5.78
C LYS A 127 27.27 -11.06 4.59
N LYS A 128 27.20 -12.04 3.67
CA LYS A 128 27.87 -11.97 2.36
C LYS A 128 26.98 -11.23 1.35
N ILE A 129 27.50 -10.16 0.78
CA ILE A 129 26.82 -9.30 -0.19
C ILE A 129 27.34 -9.61 -1.59
N LYS A 130 26.45 -10.06 -2.47
CA LYS A 130 26.78 -10.35 -3.87
C LYS A 130 26.63 -9.07 -4.71
N LEU A 131 27.73 -8.62 -5.31
CA LEU A 131 27.81 -7.37 -6.07
C LEU A 131 28.52 -7.56 -7.41
N ALA A 132 28.12 -6.75 -8.40
CA ALA A 132 28.91 -6.54 -9.61
C ALA A 132 29.94 -5.45 -9.36
N LEU A 133 31.22 -5.78 -9.49
CA LEU A 133 32.34 -4.93 -9.12
C LEU A 133 33.31 -4.79 -10.28
N ALA A 134 33.86 -3.60 -10.51
CA ALA A 134 35.02 -3.47 -11.38
C ALA A 134 36.25 -4.08 -10.69
N LYS A 135 37.11 -4.80 -11.43
CA LYS A 135 38.31 -5.48 -10.88
C LYS A 135 39.21 -4.57 -10.04
N HIS A 136 39.33 -3.30 -10.40
CA HIS A 136 40.12 -2.35 -9.62
C HIS A 136 39.49 -1.96 -8.28
N ILE A 137 38.16 -1.95 -8.16
CA ILE A 137 37.47 -1.71 -6.89
C ILE A 137 37.76 -2.86 -5.92
N LEU A 138 37.78 -4.10 -6.43
CA LEU A 138 38.15 -5.25 -5.60
C LEU A 138 39.54 -5.06 -4.96
N LYS A 139 40.53 -4.59 -5.75
CA LYS A 139 41.87 -4.26 -5.21
C LYS A 139 41.85 -3.14 -4.16
N ILE A 140 40.96 -2.16 -4.30
CA ILE A 140 40.84 -1.06 -3.33
C ILE A 140 40.20 -1.57 -2.04
N ILE A 141 39.16 -2.39 -2.15
CA ILE A 141 38.50 -3.05 -1.01
C ILE A 141 39.51 -3.88 -0.23
N ASP A 142 40.31 -4.69 -0.91
CA ASP A 142 41.35 -5.52 -0.27
C ASP A 142 42.41 -4.64 0.41
N ARG A 143 42.83 -3.54 -0.23
CA ARG A 143 43.80 -2.58 0.33
C ARG A 143 43.27 -1.84 1.54
N GLU A 144 41.98 -1.54 1.57
CA GLU A 144 41.33 -0.83 2.68
C GLU A 144 40.86 -1.76 3.81
N GLY A 145 41.02 -3.08 3.63
CA GLY A 145 40.76 -4.06 4.68
C GLY A 145 39.31 -4.56 4.73
N GLY A 146 38.48 -4.27 3.73
CA GLY A 146 37.11 -4.80 3.68
C GLY A 146 36.11 -3.94 2.92
N LEU A 147 34.91 -4.48 2.72
CA LEU A 147 33.82 -3.78 2.06
C LEU A 147 33.31 -2.59 2.91
N ASP A 148 33.24 -2.78 4.22
CA ASP A 148 32.66 -1.80 5.13
C ASP A 148 33.52 -0.53 5.21
N GLU A 149 34.84 -0.68 5.35
CA GLU A 149 35.81 0.43 5.30
C GLU A 149 35.77 1.16 3.95
N TYR A 150 35.60 0.41 2.85
CA TYR A 150 35.45 1.01 1.53
C TYR A 150 34.19 1.90 1.44
N LEU A 151 33.07 1.47 2.03
CA LEU A 151 31.81 2.21 1.99
C LEU A 151 31.80 3.40 2.95
N LEU A 152 32.42 3.28 4.13
CA LEU A 152 32.40 4.30 5.18
C LEU A 152 33.41 5.43 4.96
N LYS A 153 34.40 5.26 4.08
CA LYS A 153 35.43 6.28 3.88
C LYS A 153 34.87 7.64 3.45
N ASP A 154 35.13 8.66 4.28
CA ASP A 154 34.56 10.01 4.17
C ASP A 154 35.29 10.95 3.19
N ASN A 155 35.75 10.42 2.06
CA ASN A 155 36.37 11.25 1.03
C ASN A 155 35.35 11.65 -0.05
N GLU A 156 35.33 12.91 -0.49
CA GLU A 156 34.43 13.37 -1.57
C GLU A 156 34.61 12.53 -2.85
N ALA A 157 35.86 12.20 -3.20
CA ALA A 157 36.18 11.31 -4.31
C ALA A 157 35.57 9.92 -4.14
N ARG A 158 35.55 9.38 -2.90
CA ARG A 158 34.92 8.10 -2.61
C ARG A 158 33.41 8.18 -2.81
N ILE A 159 32.77 9.23 -2.33
CA ILE A 159 31.33 9.42 -2.50
C ILE A 159 30.98 9.39 -4.00
N LYS A 160 31.73 10.11 -4.84
CA LYS A 160 31.57 10.10 -6.32
C LYS A 160 31.74 8.71 -6.95
N GLU A 161 32.61 7.86 -6.38
CA GLU A 161 32.94 6.51 -6.87
C GLU A 161 31.90 5.44 -6.52
N LEU A 162 31.15 5.60 -5.41
CA LEU A 162 30.18 4.64 -4.90
C LEU A 162 29.01 4.40 -5.86
N GLY A 163 28.50 5.49 -6.46
CA GLY A 163 27.26 5.48 -7.23
C GLY A 163 26.02 5.17 -6.35
N PRO A 164 24.83 5.08 -6.96
CA PRO A 164 23.57 4.91 -6.22
C PRO A 164 23.49 3.63 -5.39
N MET A 165 23.98 2.51 -5.91
CA MET A 165 24.03 1.23 -5.17
C MET A 165 24.98 1.31 -3.97
N GLY A 166 26.18 1.84 -4.17
CA GLY A 166 27.14 2.01 -3.08
C GLY A 166 26.64 2.97 -2.01
N TRP A 167 25.93 4.03 -2.41
CA TRP A 167 25.26 4.95 -1.49
C TRP A 167 24.18 4.27 -0.65
N ALA A 168 23.32 3.47 -1.28
CA ALA A 168 22.31 2.69 -0.57
C ALA A 168 22.95 1.72 0.44
N LEU A 169 24.02 1.02 0.05
CA LEU A 169 24.75 0.13 0.95
C LEU A 169 25.40 0.88 2.12
N ARG A 170 26.05 2.02 1.84
CA ARG A 170 26.63 2.89 2.87
C ARG A 170 25.56 3.33 3.87
N TRP A 171 24.42 3.79 3.38
CA TRP A 171 23.30 4.17 4.25
C TRP A 171 22.82 2.99 5.10
N THR A 172 22.59 1.81 4.52
CA THR A 172 22.15 0.63 5.30
C THR A 172 23.14 0.19 6.36
N LEU A 173 24.42 0.44 6.13
CA LEU A 173 25.50 0.13 7.05
C LEU A 173 25.56 1.16 8.19
N MET A 174 25.38 2.45 7.88
CA MET A 174 25.27 3.53 8.87
C MET A 174 24.08 3.37 9.83
N GLN A 175 23.05 2.61 9.47
CA GLN A 175 21.92 2.31 10.37
C GLN A 175 22.23 1.21 11.40
N ARG A 176 23.40 0.56 11.34
CA ARG A 176 23.74 -0.53 12.26
C ARG A 176 24.28 0.02 13.58
N PRO A 177 23.89 -0.58 14.73
CA PRO A 177 24.33 -0.11 16.04
C PRO A 177 25.86 -0.07 16.16
N GLU A 178 26.54 -1.13 15.72
CA GLU A 178 28.01 -1.23 15.73
C GLU A 178 28.70 -0.07 14.99
N VAL A 179 28.06 0.45 13.94
CA VAL A 179 28.60 1.57 13.15
C VAL A 179 28.24 2.91 13.77
N ILE A 180 27.00 3.05 14.28
CA ILE A 180 26.56 4.23 15.01
C ILE A 180 27.48 4.46 16.21
N ASP A 181 27.78 3.42 16.99
CA ASP A 181 28.65 3.50 18.16
C ASP A 181 30.07 3.93 17.79
N ARG A 182 30.62 3.41 16.68
CA ARG A 182 31.91 3.84 16.14
C ARG A 182 31.90 5.32 15.75
N LEU A 183 30.88 5.77 15.01
CA LEU A 183 30.76 7.16 14.58
C LEU A 183 30.61 8.11 15.77
N ARG A 184 29.88 7.70 16.82
CA ARG A 184 29.75 8.46 18.07
C ARG A 184 31.09 8.55 18.81
N ALA A 185 31.85 7.46 18.87
CA ALA A 185 33.19 7.46 19.46
C ALA A 185 34.16 8.36 18.69
N ASP A 186 34.13 8.31 17.35
CA ASP A 186 34.94 9.17 16.49
C ASP A 186 34.54 10.65 16.67
N ALA A 187 33.24 10.96 16.76
CA ALA A 187 32.74 12.30 17.01
C ALA A 187 33.11 12.85 18.41
N ALA A 188 33.03 12.01 19.44
CA ALA A 188 33.45 12.35 20.79
C ALA A 188 34.97 12.58 20.85
N ALA A 189 35.78 11.80 20.12
CA ALA A 189 37.22 11.98 20.01
C ALA A 189 37.58 13.30 19.29
N LEU A 190 36.73 13.77 18.37
CA LEU A 190 36.84 15.08 17.72
C LEU A 190 36.35 16.24 18.62
N GLY A 191 35.79 15.95 19.80
CA GLY A 191 35.34 16.95 20.78
C GLY A 191 33.98 17.58 20.46
N LEU A 192 33.11 16.88 19.72
CA LEU A 192 31.74 17.34 19.46
C LEU A 192 30.86 17.20 20.72
N ASP A 193 29.91 18.13 20.89
CA ASP A 193 28.98 18.09 22.02
C ASP A 193 28.01 16.89 21.91
N GLN A 194 27.66 16.32 23.06
CA GLN A 194 26.83 15.13 23.15
C GLN A 194 25.44 15.36 22.53
N SER A 195 24.89 16.57 22.70
CA SER A 195 23.61 16.96 22.09
C SER A 195 23.64 16.86 20.57
N THR A 196 24.69 17.38 19.93
CA THR A 196 24.87 17.36 18.48
C THR A 196 25.09 15.93 17.96
N ILE A 197 25.80 15.10 18.73
CA ILE A 197 26.01 13.68 18.41
C ILE A 197 24.68 12.92 18.44
N ASP A 198 23.84 13.18 19.44
CA ASP A 198 22.54 12.53 19.61
C ASP A 198 21.53 12.94 18.53
N GLU A 199 21.55 14.21 18.11
CA GLU A 199 20.76 14.71 17.00
C GLU A 199 21.16 14.06 15.66
N GLN A 200 22.46 13.96 15.38
CA GLN A 200 22.97 13.47 14.10
C GLN A 200 22.95 11.93 13.99
N TRP A 201 23.29 11.23 15.08
CA TRP A 201 23.37 9.78 15.16
C TRP A 201 22.63 9.24 16.39
N PRO A 202 21.28 9.22 16.35
CA PRO A 202 20.46 8.72 17.44
C PRO A 202 20.68 7.21 17.63
N THR A 203 20.69 6.78 18.89
CA THR A 203 20.82 5.35 19.22
C THR A 203 19.55 4.57 18.82
N PRO A 204 19.62 3.25 18.62
CA PRO A 204 18.43 2.45 18.31
C PRO A 204 17.31 2.56 19.34
N ALA A 205 17.64 2.78 20.62
CA ALA A 205 16.66 3.02 21.68
C ALA A 205 15.91 4.35 21.47
N MET A 206 16.65 5.45 21.22
CA MET A 206 16.05 6.75 20.92
C MET A 206 15.21 6.71 19.64
N MET A 207 15.68 6.02 18.60
CA MET A 207 14.91 5.80 17.37
C MET A 207 13.62 5.00 17.63
N ALA A 208 13.66 4.02 18.55
CA ALA A 208 12.49 3.25 18.93
C ALA A 208 11.46 4.10 19.70
N GLU A 209 11.93 4.98 20.61
CA GLU A 209 11.09 5.95 21.32
C GLU A 209 10.46 6.96 20.36
N GLN A 210 11.23 7.55 19.45
CA GLN A 210 10.71 8.45 18.40
C GLN A 210 9.68 7.75 17.52
N LYS A 211 9.92 6.49 17.15
CA LYS A 211 8.97 5.70 16.37
C LYS A 211 7.72 5.33 17.17
N ALA A 212 7.84 5.10 18.48
CA ALA A 212 6.69 4.86 19.35
C ALA A 212 5.83 6.13 19.47
N ALA A 213 6.45 7.29 19.66
CA ALA A 213 5.78 8.60 19.68
C ALA A 213 5.15 8.97 18.33
N GLN A 214 5.80 8.66 17.19
CA GLN A 214 5.19 8.82 15.87
C GLN A 214 4.03 7.85 15.66
N ARG A 215 4.17 6.61 16.15
CA ARG A 215 3.13 5.59 16.04
C ARG A 215 1.86 6.03 16.73
N THR A 216 1.92 6.49 17.98
CA THR A 216 0.73 6.99 18.72
C THR A 216 -0.02 8.04 17.89
N VAL A 217 0.71 9.03 17.36
CA VAL A 217 0.16 10.09 16.48
C VAL A 217 -0.41 9.52 15.18
N THR A 218 0.23 8.54 14.54
CA THR A 218 -0.29 7.93 13.30
C THR A 218 -1.46 6.98 13.55
N THR A 219 -1.51 6.25 14.66
CA THR A 219 -2.69 5.45 15.03
C THR A 219 -3.90 6.35 15.23
N GLU A 220 -3.73 7.55 15.76
CA GLU A 220 -4.82 8.53 15.88
C GLU A 220 -5.33 9.04 14.51
N VAL A 221 -4.48 9.02 13.47
CA VAL A 221 -4.81 9.49 12.10
C VAL A 221 -5.26 8.35 11.17
N GLU A 222 -4.70 7.15 11.29
CA GLU A 222 -5.04 5.95 10.51
C GLU A 222 -6.27 5.22 11.07
N ASN A 223 -6.54 5.30 12.38
CA ASN A 223 -7.80 4.82 12.97
C ASN A 223 -8.98 5.80 12.74
N HIS A 224 -8.78 6.85 11.95
CA HIS A 224 -9.89 7.58 11.33
C HIS A 224 -10.39 6.84 10.07
N ASP A 225 -10.44 5.50 10.13
CA ASP A 225 -11.28 4.70 9.25
C ASP A 225 -12.71 5.13 9.54
N SER A 226 -13.37 5.78 8.57
CA SER A 226 -14.79 6.12 8.67
C SER A 226 -15.66 4.90 9.00
N GLU A 227 -15.17 3.68 8.74
CA GLU A 227 -15.84 2.44 9.11
C GLU A 227 -15.73 2.12 10.63
N GLU A 228 -14.65 2.46 11.33
CA GLU A 228 -14.53 2.21 12.79
C GLU A 228 -15.54 3.07 13.59
N TYR A 229 -15.74 4.32 13.16
CA TYR A 229 -16.74 5.24 13.71
C TYR A 229 -18.20 4.80 13.44
N VAL A 230 -18.46 4.13 12.30
CA VAL A 230 -19.81 3.64 11.95
C VAL A 230 -20.21 2.43 12.82
N PHE A 231 -19.27 1.54 13.12
CA PHE A 231 -19.55 0.32 13.91
C PHE A 231 -19.82 0.60 15.39
N ALA A 232 -19.13 1.56 16.02
CA ALA A 232 -19.35 1.91 17.42
C ALA A 232 -20.76 2.49 17.67
N ASN A 233 -21.31 3.25 16.73
CA ASN A 233 -22.64 3.87 16.87
C ASN A 233 -23.81 2.87 16.70
N THR A 234 -23.57 1.69 16.12
CA THR A 234 -24.64 0.70 15.83
C THR A 234 -25.00 -0.21 17.00
N GLU A 235 -24.18 -0.26 18.06
CA GLU A 235 -24.38 -1.20 19.18
C GLU A 235 -25.49 -0.79 20.14
N GLU A 236 -26.02 0.43 20.01
CA GLU A 236 -27.05 1.01 20.86
C GLU A 236 -28.43 1.10 20.19
N GLN A 237 -28.55 0.72 18.91
CA GLN A 237 -29.84 0.76 18.21
C GLN A 237 -30.70 -0.46 18.54
N VAL A 238 -31.98 -0.22 18.80
CA VAL A 238 -32.99 -1.27 19.03
C VAL A 238 -33.16 -2.09 17.75
N MET A 239 -33.07 -3.40 17.89
CA MET A 239 -33.24 -4.32 16.77
C MET A 239 -34.69 -4.30 16.30
N TRP A 240 -34.90 -3.61 15.18
CA TRP A 240 -36.11 -3.64 14.36
C TRP A 240 -37.18 -2.60 14.70
N GLU A 241 -36.89 -1.33 14.42
CA GLU A 241 -37.93 -0.34 14.15
C GLU A 241 -37.84 0.04 12.67
N PRO A 242 -38.83 -0.30 11.82
CA PRO A 242 -38.82 0.06 10.41
C PRO A 242 -38.66 1.57 10.24
N SER A 243 -37.56 2.03 9.66
CA SER A 243 -37.41 3.45 9.34
C SER A 243 -38.47 3.86 8.31
N GLU A 244 -39.27 4.89 8.62
CA GLU A 244 -40.37 5.38 7.77
C GLU A 244 -39.94 5.83 6.36
N LYS A 245 -38.63 6.03 6.13
CA LYS A 245 -38.08 6.43 4.83
C LYS A 245 -37.56 5.19 4.09
N PRO A 246 -38.25 4.68 3.05
CA PRO A 246 -37.68 3.66 2.19
C PRO A 246 -36.53 4.25 1.38
N GLU A 247 -35.36 3.63 1.49
CA GLU A 247 -34.20 4.04 0.71
C GLU A 247 -34.32 3.62 -0.75
N PRO A 248 -33.82 4.42 -1.71
CA PRO A 248 -33.67 3.98 -3.09
C PRO A 248 -32.54 2.94 -3.14
N ILE A 249 -32.92 1.66 -3.21
CA ILE A 249 -32.00 0.54 -3.46
C ILE A 249 -31.44 0.71 -4.88
N ASN A 250 -30.32 1.42 -5.01
CA ASN A 250 -29.46 1.26 -6.17
C ASN A 250 -28.91 -0.16 -6.10
N LYS A 251 -29.52 -1.08 -6.88
CA LYS A 251 -29.08 -2.47 -7.07
C LYS A 251 -27.66 -2.49 -7.66
N PHE A 252 -26.66 -2.29 -6.81
CA PHE A 252 -25.27 -2.46 -7.17
C PHE A 252 -25.03 -3.94 -7.38
N LYS A 253 -24.46 -4.25 -8.55
CA LYS A 253 -24.14 -5.61 -9.01
C LYS A 253 -23.34 -6.32 -7.91
N LEU A 254 -23.79 -7.53 -7.55
CA LEU A 254 -23.13 -8.42 -6.59
C LEU A 254 -21.81 -8.96 -7.17
N ASP A 255 -20.82 -8.09 -7.32
CA ASP A 255 -19.51 -8.46 -7.81
C ASP A 255 -18.79 -9.34 -6.79
N ARG A 256 -17.90 -10.22 -7.26
CA ARG A 256 -16.99 -11.03 -6.42
C ARG A 256 -16.24 -10.19 -5.36
N LYS A 257 -16.01 -8.90 -5.64
CA LYS A 257 -15.41 -7.93 -4.70
C LYS A 257 -16.32 -7.61 -3.51
N ALA A 258 -17.64 -7.49 -3.72
CA ALA A 258 -18.60 -7.22 -2.66
C ALA A 258 -18.71 -8.40 -1.69
N LYS A 259 -18.82 -9.63 -2.22
CA LYS A 259 -18.80 -10.87 -1.42
C LYS A 259 -17.51 -11.00 -0.59
N ALA A 260 -16.36 -10.67 -1.19
CA ALA A 260 -15.09 -10.70 -0.46
C ALA A 260 -15.00 -9.62 0.63
N LEU A 261 -15.67 -8.48 0.47
CA LEU A 261 -15.73 -7.41 1.47
C LEU A 261 -16.68 -7.79 2.62
N GLU A 262 -17.84 -8.38 2.31
CA GLU A 262 -18.78 -8.93 3.29
C GLU A 262 -18.08 -9.90 4.25
N TYR A 263 -17.31 -10.86 3.71
CA TYR A 263 -16.52 -11.78 4.53
C TYR A 263 -15.52 -11.07 5.44
N LYS A 264 -14.76 -10.09 4.90
CA LYS A 264 -13.81 -9.31 5.73
C LYS A 264 -14.52 -8.58 6.85
N ARG A 265 -15.65 -7.93 6.55
CA ARG A 265 -16.44 -7.18 7.54
C ARG A 265 -16.98 -8.11 8.63
N ALA A 266 -17.44 -9.30 8.27
CA ALA A 266 -17.92 -10.29 9.22
C ALA A 266 -16.80 -10.82 10.15
N VAL A 267 -15.64 -11.15 9.59
CA VAL A 267 -14.49 -11.63 10.40
C VAL A 267 -13.97 -10.53 11.33
N ALA A 268 -13.82 -9.29 10.84
CA ALA A 268 -13.38 -8.18 11.68
C ALA A 268 -14.38 -7.86 12.80
N ALA A 269 -15.69 -7.97 12.54
CA ALA A 269 -16.71 -7.82 13.58
C ALA A 269 -16.63 -8.94 14.62
N ALA A 270 -16.45 -10.19 14.20
CA ALA A 270 -16.30 -11.33 15.10
C ALA A 270 -15.10 -11.18 16.04
N GLU A 271 -13.94 -10.73 15.53
CA GLU A 271 -12.75 -10.46 16.34
C GLU A 271 -12.98 -9.36 17.37
N ARG A 272 -13.76 -8.32 17.03
CA ARG A 272 -14.15 -7.26 17.98
C ARG A 272 -15.06 -7.75 19.08
N TYR A 273 -16.04 -8.59 18.78
CA TYR A 273 -16.95 -9.13 19.80
C TYR A 273 -16.20 -9.96 20.84
N ILE A 274 -15.19 -10.73 20.41
CA ILE A 274 -14.32 -11.48 21.32
C ILE A 274 -13.46 -10.53 22.16
N HIS A 275 -12.84 -9.54 21.52
CA HIS A 275 -11.99 -8.59 22.22
C HIS A 275 -12.74 -7.85 23.33
N ARG A 276 -14.04 -7.59 23.14
CA ARG A 276 -14.93 -6.96 24.12
C ARG A 276 -15.59 -7.92 25.11
N GLY A 277 -15.27 -9.22 25.06
CA GLY A 277 -15.87 -10.23 25.94
C GLY A 277 -17.37 -10.49 25.70
N MET A 278 -17.90 -10.07 24.55
CA MET A 278 -19.33 -10.18 24.23
C MET A 278 -19.70 -11.57 23.69
N VAL A 279 -18.72 -12.28 23.14
CA VAL A 279 -18.86 -13.62 22.54
C VAL A 279 -17.62 -14.44 22.84
N ASP A 280 -17.78 -15.74 23.07
CA ASP A 280 -16.68 -16.63 23.50
C ASP A 280 -15.92 -17.26 22.33
N SER A 281 -16.60 -17.53 21.22
CA SER A 281 -16.02 -18.18 20.04
C SER A 281 -16.06 -17.29 18.79
N ILE A 282 -15.08 -17.46 17.90
CA ILE A 282 -15.08 -16.77 16.61
C ILE A 282 -16.23 -17.22 15.73
N GLU A 283 -16.71 -18.45 15.89
CA GLU A 283 -17.85 -18.97 15.14
C GLU A 283 -19.15 -18.26 15.52
N GLU A 284 -19.40 -18.12 16.83
CA GLU A 284 -20.50 -17.34 17.37
C GLU A 284 -20.39 -15.87 16.96
N GLY A 285 -19.17 -15.31 16.96
CA GLY A 285 -18.93 -13.93 16.54
C GLY A 285 -19.23 -13.72 15.05
N ILE A 286 -18.94 -14.70 14.19
CA ILE A 286 -19.27 -14.66 12.76
C ILE A 286 -20.80 -14.76 12.57
N LYS A 287 -21.49 -15.66 13.29
CA LYS A 287 -22.95 -15.75 13.25
C LYS A 287 -23.60 -14.42 13.66
N LEU A 288 -23.19 -13.85 14.80
CA LEU A 288 -23.68 -12.57 15.28
C LEU A 288 -23.40 -11.43 14.30
N ALA A 289 -22.22 -11.42 13.65
CA ALA A 289 -21.90 -10.43 12.65
C ALA A 289 -22.89 -10.46 11.48
N PHE A 290 -23.26 -11.63 10.96
CA PHE A 290 -24.23 -11.74 9.86
C PHE A 290 -25.65 -11.39 10.29
N ILE A 291 -26.08 -11.75 11.51
CA ILE A 291 -27.39 -11.34 12.06
C ILE A 291 -27.48 -9.81 12.13
N ARG A 292 -26.43 -9.16 12.61
CA ARG A 292 -26.35 -7.70 12.72
C ARG A 292 -25.85 -7.02 11.45
N ALA A 293 -25.88 -7.70 10.29
CA ALA A 293 -25.43 -7.08 9.05
C ALA A 293 -26.38 -5.98 8.58
N LYS A 294 -27.68 -6.16 8.78
CA LYS A 294 -28.70 -5.20 8.35
C LYS A 294 -28.60 -3.88 9.11
N GLU A 295 -28.45 -3.91 10.43
CA GLU A 295 -28.22 -2.71 11.27
C GLU A 295 -27.02 -1.91 10.79
N ARG A 296 -25.94 -2.61 10.43
CA ARG A 296 -24.72 -1.96 9.95
C ARG A 296 -24.90 -1.30 8.60
N GLU A 297 -25.72 -1.90 7.74
CA GLU A 297 -26.11 -1.29 6.46
C GLU A 297 -27.01 -0.08 6.69
N GLU A 298 -28.07 -0.22 7.49
CA GLU A 298 -29.02 0.85 7.83
C GLU A 298 -28.31 2.06 8.48
N ALA A 299 -27.40 1.84 9.44
CA ALA A 299 -26.64 2.93 10.05
C ALA A 299 -25.60 3.55 9.12
N SER A 300 -24.95 2.75 8.28
CA SER A 300 -24.08 3.28 7.22
C SER A 300 -24.87 4.18 6.30
N ASN A 301 -26.09 3.78 5.92
CA ASN A 301 -26.94 4.57 5.05
C ASN A 301 -27.45 5.82 5.76
N ALA A 302 -27.85 5.74 7.04
CA ALA A 302 -28.22 6.90 7.84
C ALA A 302 -27.09 7.93 7.97
N ILE A 303 -25.83 7.48 8.10
CA ILE A 303 -24.67 8.39 8.11
C ILE A 303 -24.50 9.05 6.74
N MET A 304 -24.70 8.29 5.66
CA MET A 304 -24.62 8.83 4.30
C MET A 304 -25.76 9.81 4.01
N THR A 305 -26.99 9.56 4.48
CA THR A 305 -28.13 10.49 4.34
C THR A 305 -27.92 11.74 5.17
N ASN A 306 -27.49 11.62 6.43
CA ASN A 306 -27.17 12.78 7.27
C ASN A 306 -26.05 13.61 6.66
N PHE A 307 -25.07 12.96 6.00
CA PHE A 307 -24.01 13.67 5.30
C PHE A 307 -24.50 14.31 4.00
N SER A 308 -25.37 13.67 3.23
CA SER A 308 -25.96 14.28 2.03
C SER A 308 -26.84 15.47 2.39
N GLU A 309 -27.67 15.35 3.43
CA GLU A 309 -28.50 16.45 3.96
C GLU A 309 -27.61 17.63 4.41
N LYS A 310 -26.46 17.36 5.04
CA LYS A 310 -25.46 18.40 5.37
C LYS A 310 -24.87 19.07 4.14
N LEU A 311 -24.54 18.31 3.09
CA LEU A 311 -24.02 18.89 1.84
C LEU A 311 -25.07 19.70 1.09
N GLU A 312 -26.33 19.25 1.11
CA GLU A 312 -27.46 19.99 0.53
C GLU A 312 -27.69 21.30 1.29
N ALA A 313 -27.62 21.29 2.62
CA ALA A 313 -27.74 22.49 3.44
C ALA A 313 -26.66 23.55 3.14
N GLU A 314 -25.46 23.12 2.73
CA GLU A 314 -24.37 24.03 2.36
C GLU A 314 -24.55 24.73 0.99
N ASN A 315 -25.50 24.27 0.16
CA ASN A 315 -25.95 24.91 -1.09
C ASN A 315 -24.80 25.40 -2.01
N PHE A 316 -23.91 24.49 -2.42
CA PHE A 316 -22.80 24.83 -3.34
C PHE A 316 -23.28 25.29 -4.72
N ALA A 317 -22.65 26.33 -5.26
CA ALA A 317 -22.99 26.82 -6.59
C ALA A 317 -22.59 25.80 -7.68
N PRO A 318 -23.36 25.67 -8.77
CA PRO A 318 -22.99 24.79 -9.90
C PRO A 318 -21.62 25.13 -10.51
N GLU A 319 -21.22 26.40 -10.45
CA GLU A 319 -19.93 26.91 -10.92
C GLU A 319 -18.78 26.31 -10.08
N ASP A 320 -18.89 26.30 -8.75
CA ASP A 320 -17.87 25.72 -7.86
C ASP A 320 -17.67 24.22 -8.10
N LEU A 321 -18.77 23.50 -8.38
CA LEU A 321 -18.73 22.08 -8.72
C LEU A 321 -18.01 21.85 -10.06
N HIS A 322 -18.21 22.75 -11.02
CA HIS A 322 -17.52 22.72 -12.31
C HIS A 322 -16.02 23.01 -12.16
N ASP A 323 -15.67 24.04 -11.39
CA ASP A 323 -14.27 24.41 -11.12
C ASP A 323 -13.49 23.28 -10.46
N ILE A 324 -14.08 22.57 -9.49
CA ILE A 324 -13.46 21.38 -8.89
C ILE A 324 -13.19 20.31 -9.95
N ARG A 325 -14.14 20.06 -10.85
CA ARG A 325 -13.99 19.03 -11.90
C ARG A 325 -12.86 19.37 -12.84
N GLU A 326 -12.75 20.63 -13.24
CA GLU A 326 -11.68 21.12 -14.11
C GLU A 326 -10.33 21.06 -13.40
N ARG A 327 -10.23 21.61 -12.19
CA ARG A 327 -9.00 21.64 -11.39
C ARG A 327 -8.44 20.24 -11.12
N LEU A 328 -9.31 19.28 -10.81
CA LEU A 328 -8.92 17.88 -10.58
C LEU A 328 -8.81 17.05 -11.86
N LYS A 329 -9.17 17.62 -13.02
CA LYS A 329 -9.19 16.95 -14.33
C LYS A 329 -10.09 15.70 -14.33
N ARG A 330 -11.25 15.80 -13.68
CA ARG A 330 -12.25 14.72 -13.53
C ARG A 330 -13.64 15.20 -13.98
N PRO A 331 -13.91 15.29 -15.29
CA PRO A 331 -15.19 15.82 -15.80
C PRO A 331 -16.40 14.93 -15.50
N LYS A 332 -16.19 13.63 -15.22
CA LYS A 332 -17.25 12.65 -14.90
C LYS A 332 -17.53 12.51 -13.40
N LEU A 333 -17.03 13.40 -12.56
CA LEU A 333 -17.28 13.35 -11.11
C LEU A 333 -18.74 13.72 -10.82
N SER A 334 -19.46 12.93 -10.01
CA SER A 334 -20.85 13.24 -9.63
C SER A 334 -20.93 14.50 -8.77
N ASP A 335 -22.07 15.21 -8.81
CA ASP A 335 -22.28 16.45 -8.05
C ASP A 335 -22.08 16.24 -6.55
N LEU A 336 -22.62 15.15 -5.97
CA LEU A 336 -22.41 14.78 -4.56
C LEU A 336 -20.92 14.63 -4.21
N ASN A 337 -20.11 14.04 -5.09
CA ASN A 337 -18.68 13.86 -4.84
C ASN A 337 -17.90 15.16 -5.02
N ALA A 338 -18.32 16.04 -5.94
CA ALA A 338 -17.74 17.37 -6.09
C ALA A 338 -18.08 18.25 -4.87
N ALA A 339 -19.34 18.23 -4.41
CA ALA A 339 -19.80 18.93 -3.21
C ALA A 339 -19.06 18.44 -1.96
N ARG A 340 -18.86 17.12 -1.80
CA ARG A 340 -18.04 16.55 -0.73
C ARG A 340 -16.60 17.09 -0.73
N LEU A 341 -15.99 17.28 -1.90
CA LEU A 341 -14.64 17.82 -2.00
C LEU A 341 -14.61 19.32 -1.67
N LEU A 342 -15.60 20.10 -2.12
CA LEU A 342 -15.75 21.50 -1.74
C LEU A 342 -15.92 21.64 -0.22
N HIS A 343 -16.76 20.82 0.39
CA HIS A 343 -16.96 20.78 1.85
C HIS A 343 -15.63 20.54 2.58
N ILE A 344 -14.84 19.54 2.16
CA ILE A 344 -13.52 19.27 2.75
C ILE A 344 -12.55 20.46 2.56
N GLU A 345 -12.57 21.11 1.40
CA GLU A 345 -11.72 22.29 1.16
C GLU A 345 -12.15 23.51 1.97
N ARG A 346 -13.46 23.73 2.12
CA ARG A 346 -14.02 24.80 2.96
C ARG A 346 -13.63 24.59 4.42
N GLN A 347 -13.73 23.36 4.91
CA GLN A 347 -13.26 22.97 6.24
C GLN A 347 -11.75 23.24 6.38
N LYS A 348 -10.92 22.83 5.42
CA LYS A 348 -9.47 23.08 5.44
C LYS A 348 -9.08 24.56 5.37
N LYS A 349 -9.81 25.38 4.59
CA LYS A 349 -9.59 26.82 4.51
C LYS A 349 -9.98 27.54 5.80
N GLY A 350 -11.12 27.17 6.40
CA GLY A 350 -11.53 27.68 7.71
C GLY A 350 -10.48 27.42 8.80
N LEU A 351 -9.82 26.26 8.77
CA LEU A 351 -8.70 25.93 9.67
C LEU A 351 -7.44 26.80 9.41
N GLY A 352 -7.27 27.35 8.22
CA GLY A 352 -6.16 28.26 7.92
C GLY A 352 -6.39 29.70 8.40
N GLU A 353 -7.64 30.10 8.60
CA GLU A 353 -8.05 31.48 8.87
C GLU A 353 -8.53 31.70 10.32
N ALA A 354 -8.88 30.63 11.07
CA ALA A 354 -9.20 30.68 12.50
C ALA A 354 -8.67 29.43 13.24
N ALA A 355 -7.82 29.62 14.26
CA ALA A 355 -7.49 28.70 15.37
C ALA A 355 -7.57 27.16 15.09
N GLY A 356 -6.91 26.70 14.03
CA GLY A 356 -7.39 25.56 13.23
C GLY A 356 -6.88 24.13 13.48
N LEU A 357 -6.61 23.71 14.72
CA LEU A 357 -6.47 22.26 14.99
C LEU A 357 -6.83 21.93 16.42
N GLU A 358 -6.37 22.76 17.35
CA GLU A 358 -6.65 22.64 18.78
C GLU A 358 -8.15 22.72 19.04
N ASP A 359 -8.87 23.65 18.41
CA ASP A 359 -10.32 23.79 18.57
C ASP A 359 -11.12 22.62 17.99
N ARG A 360 -10.63 22.01 16.90
CA ARG A 360 -11.25 20.81 16.33
C ARG A 360 -10.99 19.59 17.22
N ASN A 361 -9.78 19.50 17.77
CA ASN A 361 -9.43 18.45 18.71
C ASN A 361 -10.20 18.62 20.03
N THR A 362 -10.44 19.85 20.50
CA THR A 362 -11.27 20.11 21.68
C THR A 362 -12.74 19.80 21.39
N ALA A 363 -13.28 20.19 20.22
CA ALA A 363 -14.64 19.83 19.83
C ALA A 363 -14.83 18.31 19.70
N ASN A 364 -13.88 17.62 19.07
CA ASN A 364 -13.88 16.16 19.00
C ASN A 364 -13.75 15.55 20.41
N ALA A 365 -12.89 16.09 21.26
CA ALA A 365 -12.73 15.64 22.64
C ALA A 365 -13.99 15.88 23.49
N ILE A 366 -14.74 16.95 23.26
CA ILE A 366 -16.03 17.20 23.91
C ILE A 366 -17.03 16.13 23.47
N LEU A 367 -17.15 15.88 22.17
CA LEU A 367 -18.06 14.87 21.63
C LEU A 367 -17.67 13.44 22.06
N GLU A 368 -16.38 13.14 22.16
CA GLU A 368 -15.87 11.89 22.74
C GLU A 368 -16.20 11.77 24.23
N LYS A 369 -16.07 12.87 25.00
CA LYS A 369 -16.49 12.91 26.41
C LYS A 369 -17.98 12.70 26.59
N GLU A 370 -18.81 13.32 25.75
CA GLU A 370 -20.26 13.13 25.77
C GLU A 370 -20.64 11.68 25.50
N ARG A 371 -19.99 11.04 24.52
CA ARG A 371 -20.18 9.61 24.22
C ARG A 371 -19.70 8.72 25.36
N ALA A 372 -18.53 9.01 25.93
CA ALA A 372 -18.02 8.27 27.07
C ALA A 372 -18.95 8.40 28.29
N ALA A 373 -19.54 9.58 28.50
CA ALA A 373 -20.54 9.80 29.55
C ALA A 373 -21.83 9.00 29.30
N ALA A 374 -22.29 8.91 28.05
CA ALA A 374 -23.45 8.08 27.70
C ALA A 374 -23.20 6.59 27.95
N ILE A 375 -22.02 6.08 27.57
CA ILE A 375 -21.62 4.69 27.83
C ILE A 375 -21.48 4.45 29.34
N ALA A 376 -20.87 5.39 30.09
CA ALA A 376 -20.75 5.31 31.54
C ALA A 376 -22.13 5.29 32.23
N ALA A 377 -23.11 6.03 31.71
CA ALA A 377 -24.49 5.99 32.21
C ALA A 377 -25.13 4.61 31.97
N GLN A 378 -24.93 3.99 30.82
CA GLN A 378 -25.42 2.62 30.55
C GLN A 378 -24.76 1.58 31.46
N ILE A 379 -23.45 1.71 31.70
CA ILE A 379 -22.71 0.85 32.63
C ILE A 379 -23.24 1.00 34.06
N ALA A 380 -23.52 2.24 34.48
CA ALA A 380 -24.10 2.51 35.79
C ALA A 380 -25.51 1.93 35.92
N GLU A 381 -26.36 2.05 34.88
CA GLU A 381 -27.70 1.45 34.83
C GLU A 381 -27.64 -0.08 34.92
N ALA A 382 -26.64 -0.70 34.29
CA ALA A 382 -26.45 -2.15 34.36
C ALA A 382 -25.88 -2.64 35.70
N GLY A 383 -25.43 -1.75 36.59
CA GLY A 383 -24.84 -2.11 37.89
C GLY A 383 -23.33 -2.40 37.85
N GLY A 384 -22.62 -1.90 36.84
CA GLY A 384 -21.16 -2.05 36.69
C GLY A 384 -20.76 -2.64 35.33
N GLU A 385 -19.45 -2.57 35.02
CA GLU A 385 -18.91 -3.00 33.71
C GLU A 385 -19.15 -4.50 33.46
N GLU A 386 -18.89 -5.35 34.46
CA GLU A 386 -19.09 -6.79 34.35
C GLU A 386 -20.56 -7.15 34.09
N ALA A 387 -21.49 -6.46 34.78
CA ALA A 387 -22.92 -6.68 34.61
C ALA A 387 -23.42 -6.20 33.24
N TYR A 388 -22.89 -5.07 32.74
CA TYR A 388 -23.15 -4.58 31.38
C TYR A 388 -22.70 -5.60 30.32
N HIS A 389 -21.47 -6.10 30.43
CA HIS A 389 -20.95 -7.12 29.51
C HIS A 389 -21.73 -8.44 29.59
N ALA A 390 -22.10 -8.89 30.79
CA ALA A 390 -22.92 -10.09 30.98
C ALA A 390 -24.31 -9.95 30.35
N ARG A 391 -24.96 -8.78 30.52
CA ARG A 391 -26.24 -8.46 29.88
C ARG A 391 -26.12 -8.49 28.36
N ARG A 392 -25.11 -7.81 27.79
CA ARG A 392 -24.87 -7.80 26.33
C ARG A 392 -24.55 -9.18 25.77
N LYS A 393 -23.73 -9.97 26.48
CA LYS A 393 -23.44 -11.35 26.13
C LYS A 393 -24.71 -12.22 26.13
N ALA A 394 -25.60 -12.03 27.10
CA ALA A 394 -26.88 -12.73 27.15
C ALA A 394 -27.81 -12.30 26.00
N GLU A 395 -27.89 -11.00 25.67
CA GLU A 395 -28.65 -10.48 24.53
C GLU A 395 -28.16 -11.10 23.21
N TYR A 396 -26.85 -11.12 22.98
CA TYR A 396 -26.27 -11.71 21.77
C TYR A 396 -26.46 -13.23 21.70
N ALA A 397 -26.36 -13.93 22.83
CA ALA A 397 -26.67 -15.36 22.88
C ALA A 397 -28.14 -15.63 22.56
N GLN A 398 -29.07 -14.77 22.97
CA GLN A 398 -30.49 -14.86 22.61
C GLN A 398 -30.70 -14.64 21.10
N LEU A 399 -30.04 -13.64 20.50
CA LEU A 399 -30.12 -13.40 19.05
C LEU A 399 -29.60 -14.58 18.23
N ILE A 400 -28.48 -15.19 18.65
CA ILE A 400 -27.94 -16.39 17.98
C ILE A 400 -28.94 -17.55 18.10
N LYS A 401 -29.52 -17.79 19.29
CA LYS A 401 -30.54 -18.82 19.49
C LYS A 401 -31.80 -18.58 18.65
N GLU A 402 -32.26 -17.33 18.57
CA GLU A 402 -33.40 -16.96 17.72
C GLU A 402 -33.09 -17.25 16.25
N ALA A 403 -31.91 -16.86 15.76
CA ALA A 403 -31.48 -17.10 14.39
C ALA A 403 -31.34 -18.59 14.06
N GLU A 404 -30.81 -19.40 14.98
CA GLU A 404 -30.75 -20.86 14.82
C GLU A 404 -32.16 -21.48 14.77
N SER A 405 -33.10 -20.96 15.56
CA SER A 405 -34.50 -21.38 15.56
C SER A 405 -35.32 -20.82 14.38
N ALA A 406 -34.79 -19.92 13.55
CA ALA A 406 -35.55 -19.25 12.49
C ALA A 406 -36.11 -20.21 11.41
N SER A 407 -35.53 -21.41 11.28
CA SER A 407 -36.09 -22.44 10.39
C SER A 407 -37.39 -23.06 10.93
N THR A 408 -37.53 -23.18 12.25
CA THR A 408 -38.65 -23.85 12.93
C THR A 408 -39.68 -22.88 13.50
N ASN A 409 -39.29 -21.64 13.78
CA ASN A 409 -40.15 -20.66 14.43
C ASN A 409 -41.11 -19.97 13.45
N GLU A 410 -42.40 -20.28 13.54
CA GLU A 410 -43.48 -19.68 12.73
C GLU A 410 -44.05 -18.38 13.33
N VAL A 411 -43.69 -18.05 14.57
CA VAL A 411 -44.18 -16.84 15.28
C VAL A 411 -43.46 -15.58 14.78
N LEU A 412 -42.27 -15.71 14.20
CA LEU A 412 -41.49 -14.59 13.70
C LEU A 412 -42.07 -14.02 12.40
N ASP A 413 -41.93 -12.71 12.23
CA ASP A 413 -42.25 -12.01 10.99
C ASP A 413 -41.58 -12.71 9.78
N PRO A 414 -42.31 -12.95 8.67
CA PRO A 414 -41.79 -13.72 7.55
C PRO A 414 -40.53 -13.10 6.91
N GLU A 415 -40.40 -11.78 6.88
CA GLU A 415 -39.22 -11.12 6.32
C GLU A 415 -38.01 -11.29 7.24
N ARG A 416 -38.21 -11.07 8.54
CA ARG A 416 -37.17 -11.32 9.57
C ARG A 416 -36.73 -12.78 9.55
N ARG A 417 -37.67 -13.71 9.45
CA ARG A 417 -37.39 -15.16 9.38
C ARG A 417 -36.54 -15.51 8.16
N ALA A 418 -36.90 -15.01 6.98
CA ALA A 418 -36.13 -15.24 5.75
C ALA A 418 -34.72 -14.64 5.85
N TYR A 419 -34.60 -13.44 6.43
CA TYR A 419 -33.31 -12.79 6.64
C TYR A 419 -32.39 -13.60 7.56
N LEU A 420 -32.88 -14.03 8.73
CA LEU A 420 -32.11 -14.83 9.67
C LEU A 420 -31.64 -16.16 9.06
N GLN A 421 -32.49 -16.82 8.26
CA GLN A 421 -32.11 -18.04 7.53
C GLN A 421 -30.97 -17.79 6.53
N ILE A 422 -31.02 -16.67 5.78
CA ILE A 422 -29.95 -16.29 4.85
C ILE A 422 -28.67 -15.94 5.61
N ALA A 423 -28.77 -15.21 6.72
CA ALA A 423 -27.64 -14.82 7.55
C ALA A 423 -26.92 -16.06 8.12
N MET A 424 -27.66 -17.04 8.63
CA MET A 424 -27.09 -18.29 9.16
C MET A 424 -26.37 -19.10 8.07
N ARG A 425 -26.98 -19.26 6.90
CA ARG A 425 -26.34 -19.93 5.75
C ARG A 425 -25.03 -19.26 5.34
N LYS A 426 -25.01 -17.93 5.27
CA LYS A 426 -23.78 -17.17 4.99
C LYS A 426 -22.73 -17.33 6.08
N ALA A 427 -23.14 -17.34 7.36
CA ALA A 427 -22.24 -17.57 8.48
C ALA A 427 -21.59 -18.96 8.39
N ASP A 428 -22.35 -20.00 8.07
CA ASP A 428 -21.83 -21.36 7.89
C ASP A 428 -20.80 -21.45 6.74
N ILE A 429 -21.07 -20.78 5.61
CA ILE A 429 -20.11 -20.68 4.51
C ILE A 429 -18.84 -19.94 4.97
N ALA A 430 -18.97 -18.86 5.74
CA ALA A 430 -17.84 -18.10 6.25
C ALA A 430 -16.99 -18.89 7.25
N ILE A 431 -17.62 -19.67 8.13
CA ILE A 431 -16.94 -20.56 9.07
C ILE A 431 -16.16 -21.64 8.31
N LYS A 432 -16.81 -22.33 7.35
CA LYS A 432 -16.16 -23.31 6.46
C LYS A 432 -15.00 -22.70 5.67
N ALA A 433 -15.19 -21.48 5.16
CA ALA A 433 -14.19 -20.77 4.39
C ALA A 433 -12.97 -20.40 5.25
N LYS A 434 -13.18 -20.00 6.51
CA LYS A 434 -12.09 -19.69 7.44
C LYS A 434 -11.18 -20.90 7.70
N ALA A 435 -11.73 -22.12 7.69
CA ALA A 435 -10.96 -23.35 7.84
C ALA A 435 -9.99 -23.64 6.65
N SER A 436 -10.18 -23.00 5.48
CA SER A 436 -9.36 -23.23 4.28
C SER A 436 -7.95 -22.60 4.29
N GLY A 437 -7.50 -22.06 5.44
CA GLY A 437 -6.15 -21.53 5.63
C GLY A 437 -6.08 -20.00 5.56
N GLY A 438 -5.11 -19.45 4.82
CA GLY A 438 -4.82 -18.01 4.82
C GLY A 438 -5.98 -17.13 4.33
N LEU A 439 -5.99 -15.85 4.74
CA LEU A 439 -7.07 -14.88 4.48
C LEU A 439 -7.47 -14.77 3.00
N SER A 440 -6.54 -14.97 2.06
CA SER A 440 -6.85 -14.98 0.62
C SER A 440 -7.60 -16.23 0.18
N ALA A 441 -7.22 -17.41 0.68
CA ALA A 441 -7.88 -18.67 0.39
C ALA A 441 -9.29 -18.67 0.97
N ALA A 442 -9.43 -18.21 2.21
CA ALA A 442 -10.73 -18.07 2.89
C ALA A 442 -11.69 -17.14 2.13
N LYS A 443 -11.25 -15.97 1.66
CA LYS A 443 -12.09 -15.10 0.81
C LYS A 443 -12.55 -15.79 -0.45
N THR A 444 -11.66 -16.50 -1.14
CA THR A 444 -12.02 -17.20 -2.38
C THR A 444 -12.97 -18.35 -2.14
N ALA A 445 -12.81 -19.08 -1.02
CA ALA A 445 -13.69 -20.15 -0.61
C ALA A 445 -15.08 -19.62 -0.24
N TYR A 446 -15.16 -18.51 0.50
CA TYR A 446 -16.42 -17.84 0.85
C TYR A 446 -17.18 -17.38 -0.41
N CYS A 447 -16.52 -16.64 -1.31
CA CYS A 447 -17.15 -16.19 -2.55
C CYS A 447 -17.70 -17.37 -3.37
N ARG A 448 -16.93 -18.46 -3.48
CA ARG A 448 -17.36 -19.67 -4.19
C ARG A 448 -18.56 -20.33 -3.51
N GLY A 449 -18.55 -20.47 -2.18
CA GLY A 449 -19.64 -21.07 -1.43
C GLY A 449 -20.94 -20.26 -1.55
N VAL A 450 -20.86 -18.94 -1.45
CA VAL A 450 -22.01 -18.04 -1.65
C VAL A 450 -22.55 -18.15 -3.07
N GLU A 451 -21.68 -18.23 -4.08
CA GLU A 451 -22.08 -18.43 -5.48
C GLU A 451 -22.76 -19.78 -5.74
N GLN A 452 -22.36 -20.83 -5.02
CA GLN A 452 -22.95 -22.16 -5.13
C GLN A 452 -24.34 -22.22 -4.49
N GLU A 453 -24.52 -21.62 -3.31
CA GLU A 453 -25.80 -21.69 -2.59
C GLU A 453 -26.84 -20.70 -3.11
N PHE A 454 -26.45 -19.44 -3.36
CA PHE A 454 -27.39 -18.37 -3.70
C PHE A 454 -27.43 -18.05 -5.20
N GLY A 455 -26.61 -18.74 -6.00
CA GLY A 455 -26.44 -18.46 -7.41
C GLY A 455 -25.68 -17.15 -7.66
N ASP A 456 -25.19 -16.97 -8.88
CA ASP A 456 -24.64 -15.69 -9.30
C ASP A 456 -25.72 -14.94 -10.08
N PRO A 457 -26.24 -13.79 -9.61
CA PRO A 457 -27.34 -13.09 -10.28
C PRO A 457 -26.99 -12.60 -11.70
N ASN A 458 -25.71 -12.65 -12.07
CA ASN A 458 -25.20 -12.31 -13.40
C ASN A 458 -24.88 -13.53 -14.31
N LYS A 459 -25.09 -14.77 -13.85
CA LYS A 459 -24.97 -15.96 -14.70
C LYS A 459 -26.24 -16.07 -15.56
N SER A 460 -26.26 -15.38 -16.69
CA SER A 460 -27.19 -15.74 -17.77
C SER A 460 -26.97 -17.23 -18.08
N SER A 461 -28.05 -17.99 -18.23
CA SER A 461 -28.07 -19.39 -18.63
C SER A 461 -27.38 -19.59 -19.99
N ASN A 462 -26.05 -19.68 -20.01
CA ASN A 462 -25.30 -20.21 -21.14
C ASN A 462 -23.89 -20.65 -20.69
N PRO A 463 -23.73 -21.91 -20.23
CA PRO A 463 -22.45 -22.44 -19.79
C PRO A 463 -21.68 -23.10 -20.95
N ALA A 464 -21.66 -22.50 -22.14
CA ALA A 464 -21.17 -23.17 -23.36
C ALA A 464 -19.98 -22.50 -24.08
N SER A 465 -19.22 -21.59 -23.47
CA SER A 465 -18.15 -20.91 -24.24
C SER A 465 -16.84 -20.58 -23.54
N ARG A 466 -16.61 -21.00 -22.29
CA ARG A 466 -15.35 -20.68 -21.58
C ARG A 466 -14.51 -21.84 -21.07
N ASP A 467 -15.08 -23.02 -20.84
CA ASP A 467 -14.32 -24.16 -20.31
C ASP A 467 -13.88 -25.19 -21.37
N ASP A 468 -14.43 -25.14 -22.60
CA ASP A 468 -14.08 -26.09 -23.69
C ASP A 468 -12.76 -25.81 -24.43
N LYS A 469 -12.01 -24.76 -24.07
CA LYS A 469 -10.73 -24.47 -24.74
C LYS A 469 -9.57 -25.37 -24.30
N HIS A 470 -9.78 -26.26 -23.32
CA HIS A 470 -8.78 -27.22 -22.86
C HIS A 470 -9.09 -28.68 -23.19
N ALA A 471 -10.28 -29.00 -23.71
CA ALA A 471 -10.62 -30.37 -24.13
C ALA A 471 -9.99 -30.77 -25.49
N GLY A 472 -9.48 -29.82 -26.27
CA GLY A 472 -8.85 -30.08 -27.58
C GLY A 472 -7.39 -30.55 -27.54
N VAL A 473 -6.74 -30.56 -26.38
CA VAL A 473 -5.32 -30.93 -26.25
C VAL A 473 -5.15 -32.45 -26.00
N ASP A 474 -6.14 -33.11 -25.40
CA ASP A 474 -6.09 -34.56 -25.14
C ASP A 474 -6.49 -35.43 -26.35
N ALA A 475 -7.18 -34.86 -27.33
CA ALA A 475 -7.56 -35.59 -28.56
C ALA A 475 -6.35 -35.89 -29.46
N TRP A 476 -5.34 -35.01 -29.48
CA TRP A 476 -4.10 -35.23 -30.24
C TRP A 476 -3.20 -36.27 -29.58
N ASP A 477 -3.17 -36.32 -28.25
CA ASP A 477 -2.37 -37.26 -27.49
C ASP A 477 -2.90 -38.71 -27.60
N ALA A 478 -4.22 -38.87 -27.79
CA ALA A 478 -4.86 -40.16 -28.08
C ALA A 478 -4.53 -40.67 -29.50
N ILE A 479 -4.50 -39.78 -30.50
CA ILE A 479 -4.16 -40.14 -31.88
C ILE A 479 -2.68 -40.57 -31.99
N VAL A 480 -1.76 -39.84 -31.34
CA VAL A 480 -0.32 -40.18 -31.31
C VAL A 480 -0.07 -41.53 -30.60
N LYS A 481 -0.83 -41.87 -29.55
CA LYS A 481 -0.72 -43.17 -28.86
C LYS A 481 -1.29 -44.34 -29.68
N SER A 482 -2.29 -44.10 -30.54
CA SER A 482 -2.81 -45.12 -31.47
C SER A 482 -1.87 -45.37 -32.66
N SER A 483 -1.06 -44.38 -33.05
CA SER A 483 -0.13 -44.46 -34.19
C SER A 483 1.16 -45.24 -33.91
N ASN A 484 1.49 -45.52 -32.63
CA ASN A 484 2.71 -46.24 -32.23
C ASN A 484 2.44 -47.72 -31.85
N LYS A 485 1.31 -48.27 -32.28
CA LYS A 485 1.05 -49.71 -32.27
C LYS A 485 0.77 -50.20 -33.69
N GLN A 486 1.82 -50.31 -34.49
CA GLN A 486 1.96 -51.28 -35.57
C GLN A 486 3.42 -51.66 -35.71
#